data_AF-A0A7S3ITW1-F1
#
_entry.id   AF-A0A7S3ITW1-F1
#
_cell.length_a   1.000
_cell.length_b   1.000
_cell.length_c   1.000
_cell.angle_alpha   90.00
_cell.angle_beta   90.00
_cell.angle_gamma   90.00
#
_symmetry.space_group_name_H-M   'P 1'
#
loop_
_entity.id
_entity.type
_entity.pdbx_description
1 polymer ?
#
loop_
_entity_poly.entity_id
_entity_poly.type
_entity_poly.pdbx_seq_one_letter_code
_entity_poly.pdbx_strand_id
1 'polypeptide(L)'
;MKVFPEYFEFNQFEMARENMHTIKRPYINFGKTINFKFQEYNANMKLQCVHWHRLIRACINTFGYFEFLKHIRCMEGVEYFRQCINLNQFFAYHKKYYPNEYYHSEYWRVSPHYDSVYVSAD
;
A
#
# COMPACT_ATOMS: atom_id res chain seq x y z
N MET A 1 3.21 9.54 -7.58
CA MET A 1 2.98 10.21 -6.28
C MET A 1 3.52 9.27 -5.21
N LYS A 2 4.41 9.70 -4.30
CA LYS A 2 4.76 8.83 -3.16
C LYS A 2 3.58 8.91 -2.16
N VAL A 3 3.24 7.81 -1.50
CA VAL A 3 2.24 7.83 -0.42
C VAL A 3 2.93 8.48 0.79
N PHE A 4 2.66 9.76 1.02
CA PHE A 4 3.35 10.58 2.02
C PHE A 4 2.78 10.56 3.44
N PRO A 5 1.53 10.11 3.72
CA PRO A 5 1.10 9.92 5.10
C PRO A 5 1.24 8.45 5.57
N GLU A 6 1.52 8.26 6.87
CA GLU A 6 1.39 6.95 7.56
C GLU A 6 -0.02 6.37 7.43
N TYR A 7 -1.01 7.26 7.27
CA TYR A 7 -2.41 6.91 7.11
C TYR A 7 -2.89 7.42 5.77
N PHE A 8 -3.35 6.51 4.93
CA PHE A 8 -4.20 6.85 3.82
C PHE A 8 -5.59 6.26 4.02
N GLU A 9 -6.56 6.93 3.43
CA GLU A 9 -7.93 6.42 3.31
C GLU A 9 -7.96 5.39 2.19
N PHE A 10 -8.50 4.21 2.48
CA PHE A 10 -8.57 3.11 1.51
C PHE A 10 -9.37 3.48 0.26
N ASN A 11 -10.45 4.23 0.45
CA ASN A 11 -11.36 4.63 -0.61
C ASN A 11 -10.64 5.45 -1.69
N GLN A 12 -9.60 6.20 -1.33
CA GLN A 12 -8.80 6.99 -2.29
C GLN A 12 -8.02 6.15 -3.30
N PHE A 13 -7.99 4.82 -3.15
CA PHE A 13 -7.35 3.89 -4.08
C PHE A 13 -8.37 2.95 -4.76
N GLU A 14 -9.67 3.19 -4.54
CA GLU A 14 -10.73 2.49 -5.26
C GLU A 14 -10.86 3.08 -6.66
N MET A 15 -10.79 2.19 -7.65
CA MET A 15 -10.89 2.51 -9.06
C MET A 15 -12.29 2.23 -9.57
N ALA A 16 -12.67 2.90 -10.65
CA ALA A 16 -14.00 2.76 -11.22
C ALA A 16 -14.19 1.56 -12.15
N ARG A 17 -13.10 1.01 -12.69
CA ARG A 17 -13.10 -0.29 -13.37
C ARG A 17 -12.94 -1.41 -12.35
N GLU A 18 -13.37 -2.63 -12.69
CA GLU A 18 -13.41 -3.79 -11.79
C GLU A 18 -12.23 -3.82 -10.81
N ASN A 19 -12.53 -3.59 -9.53
CA ASN A 19 -11.55 -3.48 -8.46
C ASN A 19 -10.94 -4.86 -8.14
N MET A 20 -9.95 -5.29 -8.93
CA MET A 20 -9.30 -6.58 -8.73
C MET A 20 -8.39 -6.58 -7.49
N HIS A 21 -7.82 -5.43 -7.08
CA HIS A 21 -6.85 -5.35 -5.98
C HIS A 21 -7.03 -4.10 -5.11
N THR A 22 -6.94 -4.30 -3.79
CA THR A 22 -6.97 -3.22 -2.78
C THR A 22 -5.61 -3.07 -2.12
N ILE A 23 -5.24 -1.82 -1.83
CA ILE A 23 -4.06 -1.54 -0.99
C ILE A 23 -4.46 -1.70 0.48
N LYS A 24 -3.82 -2.65 1.19
CA LYS A 24 -4.12 -2.94 2.61
C LYS A 24 -3.04 -2.37 3.53
N ARG A 25 -3.41 -2.16 4.79
CA ARG A 25 -2.43 -1.82 5.84
C ARG A 25 -1.56 -3.04 6.17
N PRO A 26 -0.33 -2.85 6.65
CA PRO A 26 0.53 -3.94 7.10
C PRO A 26 -0.20 -4.83 8.12
N TYR A 27 -0.05 -6.14 8.01
CA TYR A 27 -0.65 -7.10 8.94
C TYR A 27 0.22 -7.21 10.20
N ILE A 28 0.05 -6.26 11.13
CA ILE A 28 0.91 -6.07 12.32
C ILE A 28 0.90 -7.31 13.24
N ASN A 29 -0.20 -8.06 13.30
CA ASN A 29 -0.28 -9.27 14.12
C ASN A 29 0.62 -10.41 13.60
N PHE A 30 1.15 -10.32 12.37
CA PHE A 30 2.11 -11.29 11.86
C PHE A 30 3.37 -11.36 12.72
N GLY A 31 3.82 -10.24 13.31
CA GLY A 31 4.99 -10.25 14.19
C GLY A 31 4.86 -11.20 15.40
N LYS A 32 3.62 -11.52 15.82
CA LYS A 32 3.34 -12.44 16.93
C LYS A 32 3.46 -13.91 16.54
N THR A 33 3.45 -14.25 15.25
CA THR A 33 3.55 -15.64 14.77
C THR A 33 5.00 -16.10 14.62
N ILE A 34 5.95 -15.22 14.89
CA ILE A 34 7.38 -15.46 14.77
C ILE A 34 7.95 -15.97 16.09
N ASN A 35 8.82 -16.98 16.02
CA ASN A 35 9.35 -17.68 17.18
C ASN A 35 10.49 -16.94 17.93
N PHE A 36 10.88 -15.74 17.50
CA PHE A 36 11.95 -14.95 18.11
C PHE A 36 11.44 -13.61 18.67
N LYS A 37 12.20 -13.03 19.60
CA LYS A 37 11.87 -11.73 20.19
C LYS A 37 12.13 -10.61 19.18
N PHE A 38 11.07 -10.14 18.53
CA PHE A 38 11.11 -8.99 17.64
C PHE A 38 10.66 -7.72 18.38
N GLN A 39 11.59 -6.79 18.62
CA GLN A 39 11.26 -5.49 19.18
C GLN A 39 11.05 -4.47 18.05
N GLU A 40 9.82 -4.00 17.91
CA GLU A 40 9.45 -3.02 16.91
C GLU A 40 8.87 -1.75 17.54
N TYR A 41 9.29 -0.59 17.03
CA TYR A 41 8.74 0.70 17.46
C TYR A 41 7.41 0.96 16.78
N ASN A 42 6.43 1.44 17.55
CA ASN A 42 5.08 1.72 17.04
C ASN A 42 5.05 2.71 15.87
N ALA A 43 6.01 3.64 15.81
CA ALA A 43 6.16 4.61 14.72
C ALA A 43 6.41 3.94 13.37
N ASN A 44 7.08 2.78 13.34
CA ASN A 44 7.47 2.14 12.08
C ASN A 44 6.44 1.12 11.56
N MET A 45 5.49 0.69 12.41
CA MET A 45 4.54 -0.37 12.07
C MET A 45 3.51 0.05 11.01
N LYS A 46 3.20 1.35 10.97
CA LYS A 46 2.15 1.91 10.09
C LYS A 46 2.67 2.34 8.73
N LEU A 47 3.98 2.53 8.60
CA LEU A 47 4.63 2.86 7.34
C LEU A 47 4.49 1.68 6.36
N GLN A 48 4.04 1.99 5.15
CA GLN A 48 3.82 0.99 4.10
C GLN A 48 5.10 0.24 3.75
N CYS A 49 5.02 -1.08 3.71
CA CYS A 49 6.08 -2.04 3.41
C CYS A 49 7.30 -2.05 4.36
N VAL A 50 7.49 -1.02 5.20
CA VAL A 50 8.62 -0.90 6.12
C VAL A 50 8.58 -1.97 7.20
N HIS A 51 7.40 -2.27 7.75
CA HIS A 51 7.21 -3.33 8.74
C HIS A 51 7.81 -4.67 8.25
N TRP A 52 7.46 -5.08 7.03
CA TRP A 52 7.94 -6.32 6.42
C TRP A 52 9.45 -6.30 6.18
N HIS A 53 9.99 -5.18 5.69
CA HIS A 53 11.44 -5.03 5.50
C HIS A 53 12.22 -5.22 6.81
N ARG A 54 11.73 -4.62 7.90
CA ARG A 54 12.35 -4.73 9.23
C ARG A 54 12.26 -6.15 9.78
N LEU A 55 11.14 -6.82 9.53
CA LEU A 55 10.90 -8.20 9.91
C LEU A 55 11.85 -9.17 9.19
N ILE A 56 12.06 -8.98 7.88
CA ILE A 56 13.03 -9.75 7.10
C ILE A 56 14.44 -9.55 7.66
N ARG A 57 14.82 -8.30 7.95
CA ARG A 57 16.12 -8.00 8.55
C ARG A 57 16.29 -8.67 9.91
N ALA A 58 15.24 -8.70 10.73
CA ALA A 58 15.27 -9.39 12.01
C ALA A 58 15.44 -10.91 11.83
N CYS A 59 14.70 -11.53 10.90
CA CYS A 59 14.85 -12.94 10.55
C CYS A 59 16.29 -13.30 10.11
N ILE A 60 16.89 -12.47 9.25
CA ILE A 60 18.27 -12.67 8.78
C ILE A 60 19.26 -12.52 9.95
N ASN A 61 19.03 -11.54 10.83
CA ASN A 61 19.90 -11.33 11.99
C ASN A 61 19.80 -12.46 13.03
N THR A 62 18.65 -13.12 13.18
CA THR A 62 18.46 -14.19 14.16
C THR A 62 18.93 -15.56 13.66
N PHE A 63 18.65 -15.89 12.40
CA PHE A 63 18.91 -17.22 11.85
C PHE A 63 20.13 -17.25 10.89
N GLY A 64 20.53 -16.11 10.34
CA GLY A 64 21.50 -16.07 9.23
C GLY A 64 20.85 -16.34 7.87
N TYR A 65 21.56 -16.01 6.79
CA TYR A 65 20.98 -15.96 5.44
C TYR A 65 20.50 -17.33 4.90
N PHE A 66 21.26 -18.40 5.12
CA PHE A 66 20.86 -19.72 4.59
C PHE A 66 19.78 -20.40 5.43
N GLU A 67 19.75 -20.14 6.73
CA GLU A 67 18.78 -20.76 7.64
C GLU A 67 17.44 -20.03 7.61
N PHE A 68 17.41 -18.71 7.37
CA PHE A 68 16.14 -17.98 7.22
C PHE A 68 15.28 -18.55 6.08
N LEU A 69 15.90 -19.02 4.99
CA LEU A 69 15.19 -19.59 3.84
C LEU A 69 14.41 -20.87 4.19
N LYS A 70 14.77 -21.54 5.29
CA LYS A 70 14.07 -22.74 5.79
C LYS A 70 12.88 -22.39 6.68
N HIS A 71 12.80 -21.16 7.18
CA HIS A 71 11.72 -20.72 8.05
C HIS A 71 10.55 -20.13 7.26
N ILE A 72 9.45 -20.87 7.20
CA ILE A 72 8.24 -20.49 6.43
C ILE A 72 7.72 -19.09 6.79
N ARG A 73 7.72 -18.70 8.07
CA ARG A 73 7.26 -17.38 8.50
C ARG A 73 8.13 -16.23 7.99
N CYS A 74 9.44 -16.45 7.91
CA CYS A 74 10.35 -15.46 7.36
C CYS A 74 10.17 -15.34 5.83
N MET A 75 9.92 -16.45 5.14
CA MET A 75 9.60 -16.48 3.71
C MET A 75 8.25 -15.83 3.38
N GLU A 76 7.21 -16.06 4.18
CA GLU A 76 5.94 -15.35 4.08
C GLU A 76 6.14 -13.82 4.21
N GLY A 77 7.00 -13.40 5.15
CA GLY A 77 7.39 -11.98 5.29
C GLY A 77 8.04 -11.40 4.03
N VAL A 78 8.85 -12.18 3.31
CA VAL A 78 9.44 -11.79 2.03
C VAL A 78 8.37 -11.62 0.95
N GLU A 79 7.43 -12.55 0.85
CA GLU A 79 6.34 -12.46 -0.13
C GLU A 79 5.43 -11.25 0.16
N TYR A 80 5.08 -11.00 1.42
CA TYR A 80 4.33 -9.81 1.80
C TYR A 80 5.08 -8.52 1.47
N PHE A 81 6.39 -8.46 1.69
CA PHE A 81 7.19 -7.31 1.34
C PHE A 81 7.20 -7.07 -0.17
N ARG A 82 7.41 -8.12 -0.97
CA ARG A 82 7.44 -8.06 -2.43
C ARG A 82 6.10 -7.59 -3.00
N GLN A 83 4.99 -8.19 -2.54
CA GLN A 83 3.64 -7.79 -2.95
C GLN A 83 3.35 -6.34 -2.57
N CYS A 84 3.75 -5.94 -1.37
CA CYS A 84 3.55 -4.58 -0.88
C CYS A 84 4.27 -3.56 -1.76
N ILE A 85 5.54 -3.78 -2.11
CA ILE A 85 6.29 -2.87 -3.00
C ILE A 85 5.63 -2.80 -4.37
N ASN A 86 5.32 -3.95 -4.98
CA ASN A 86 4.75 -4.00 -6.32
C ASN A 86 3.41 -3.25 -6.39
N LEU A 87 2.52 -3.48 -5.43
CA LEU A 87 1.23 -2.79 -5.35
C LEU A 87 1.41 -1.29 -5.10
N ASN A 88 2.25 -0.91 -4.15
CA ASN A 88 2.49 0.52 -3.86
C ASN A 88 3.12 1.23 -5.06
N GLN A 89 4.02 0.58 -5.80
CA GLN A 89 4.62 1.14 -7.01
C GLN A 89 3.59 1.29 -8.14
N PHE A 90 2.73 0.29 -8.33
CA PHE A 90 1.60 0.37 -9.27
C PHE A 90 0.70 1.56 -8.92
N PHE A 91 0.18 1.63 -7.70
CA PHE A 91 -0.71 2.73 -7.28
C PHE A 91 -0.01 4.09 -7.34
N ALA A 92 1.28 4.18 -6.99
CA ALA A 92 2.05 5.42 -7.07
C ALA A 92 2.21 5.93 -8.51
N TYR A 93 2.41 5.02 -9.46
CA TYR A 93 2.49 5.32 -10.89
C TYR A 93 1.10 5.69 -11.43
N HIS A 94 0.11 4.84 -11.18
CA HIS A 94 -1.23 4.97 -11.73
C HIS A 94 -1.92 6.24 -11.23
N LYS A 95 -1.84 6.55 -9.94
CA LYS A 95 -2.38 7.78 -9.36
C LYS A 95 -1.67 9.06 -9.84
N LYS A 96 -0.45 8.94 -10.36
CA LYS A 96 0.28 10.08 -10.95
C LYS A 96 -0.20 10.40 -12.37
N TYR A 97 -0.41 9.37 -13.19
CA TYR A 97 -0.65 9.54 -14.63
C TYR A 97 -2.12 9.35 -15.03
N TYR A 98 -2.90 8.62 -14.23
CA TYR A 98 -4.31 8.30 -14.47
C TYR A 98 -5.16 8.61 -13.21
N PRO A 99 -5.13 9.85 -12.70
CA PRO A 99 -5.90 10.21 -11.50
C PRO A 99 -7.41 10.13 -11.73
N ASN A 100 -7.88 10.31 -12.95
CA ASN A 100 -9.30 10.27 -13.34
C ASN A 100 -9.95 8.89 -13.18
N GLU A 101 -9.18 7.80 -13.06
CA GLU A 101 -9.74 6.46 -12.89
C GLU A 101 -10.16 6.14 -11.45
N TYR A 102 -9.83 7.01 -10.49
CA TYR A 102 -10.14 6.83 -9.07
C TYR A 102 -11.42 7.57 -8.69
N TYR A 103 -12.32 6.95 -7.92
CA TYR A 103 -13.62 7.52 -7.56
C TYR A 103 -13.55 8.88 -6.84
N HIS A 104 -12.52 9.07 -6.03
CA HIS A 104 -12.31 10.31 -5.27
C HIS A 104 -11.69 11.44 -6.08
N SER A 105 -11.36 11.20 -7.34
CA SER A 105 -10.83 12.23 -8.22
C SER A 105 -11.97 13.12 -8.69
N GLU A 106 -11.77 14.44 -8.62
CA GLU A 106 -12.70 15.42 -9.20
C GLU A 106 -12.90 15.19 -10.71
N TYR A 107 -11.90 14.58 -11.35
CA TYR A 107 -11.89 14.28 -12.78
C TYR A 107 -12.52 12.93 -13.13
N TRP A 108 -12.93 12.11 -12.15
CA TRP A 108 -13.63 10.86 -12.42
C TRP A 108 -15.01 11.11 -13.01
N ARG A 109 -15.79 11.99 -12.37
CA ARG A 109 -17.08 12.45 -12.87
C ARG A 109 -17.06 13.97 -12.88
N VAL A 110 -16.65 14.51 -14.03
CA VAL A 110 -16.53 15.95 -14.23
C VAL A 110 -17.91 16.59 -14.18
N SER A 111 -18.12 17.47 -13.19
CA SER A 111 -19.28 18.36 -13.18
C SER A 111 -19.03 19.50 -14.16
N PRO A 112 -19.97 19.81 -15.06
CA PRO A 112 -19.81 20.95 -15.96
C PRO A 112 -19.74 22.25 -15.15
N HIS A 113 -18.94 23.19 -15.64
CA HIS A 113 -18.93 24.55 -15.09
C HIS A 113 -20.25 25.24 -15.38
N TYR A 114 -20.65 26.17 -14.51
CA TYR A 114 -21.93 26.90 -14.62
C TYR A 114 -22.14 27.50 -16.02
N ASP A 115 -21.11 28.14 -16.58
CA ASP A 115 -21.13 28.79 -17.90
C ASP A 115 -21.34 27.82 -19.07
N SER A 116 -21.06 26.53 -18.87
CA SER A 116 -21.25 25.50 -19.92
C SER A 116 -22.65 24.88 -19.92
N VAL A 117 -23.47 25.15 -18.90
CA VAL A 117 -24.83 24.58 -18.75
C VAL A 117 -25.89 25.56 -19.23
N TYR A 118 -25.67 26.87 -19.03
CA TYR A 118 -26.60 27.91 -19.45
C TYR A 118 -26.09 28.57 -20.73
N VAL A 119 -26.51 28.04 -21.89
CA VAL A 119 -26.41 28.80 -23.14
C VAL A 119 -27.34 30.00 -22.99
N SER A 120 -26.82 31.22 -23.09
CA SER A 120 -27.64 32.43 -23.14
C SER A 120 -28.69 32.26 -24.24
N ALA A 121 -29.96 32.25 -23.86
CA ALA A 121 -31.07 32.27 -24.80
C ALA A 121 -31.16 33.69 -25.37
N ASP A 122 -30.37 33.96 -26.40
CA ASP A 122 -30.59 35.09 -27.30
C ASP A 122 -31.70 34.78 -28.29
#